data_AF-A0A7W0UED0-F1
#
_entry.id   AF-A0A7W0UED0-F1
#
_cell.length_a   1.000
_cell.length_b   1.000
_cell.length_c   1.000
_cell.angle_alpha   90.00
_cell.angle_beta   90.00
_cell.angle_gamma   90.00
#
_symmetry.space_group_name_H-M   'P 1'
#
loop_
_entity.id
_entity.type
_entity.pdbx_description
1 polymer ?
#
loop_
_entity_poly.entity_id
_entity_poly.type
_entity_poly.pdbx_seq_one_letter_code
_entity_poly.pdbx_strand_id
1 'polypeptide(L)'
;MADRPGVHRAPVLLAGLVLAAAQRADRRERVRHVHGTDVWEYRTQRPQESAIFDRAMSDSTRRINRAILDAYDFGRFATVADVGGGHGVLLAALLAEHPPMRGILFDQPHVIAKAGGVLSAVADRCDVVGGSFFGAVPQGADAYVLKSVIHDWEDDEAVAILRTCRRAFPPDGTLLVVEWEIGPPNHGHAAKFGDLNMLVAPGGRERTADEYAALFASAGFRLVRVVPTSSGLSVIEGVAA
;
A
#
# COMPACT_ATOMS: atom_id res chain seq x y z
N MET A 1 16.27 -54.15 -34.19
CA MET A 1 15.91 -53.62 -35.53
C MET A 1 14.87 -52.53 -35.32
N ALA A 2 15.26 -51.27 -35.63
CA ALA A 2 14.51 -49.99 -35.56
C ALA A 2 13.94 -49.60 -34.18
N ASP A 3 14.31 -48.52 -33.47
CA ASP A 3 14.74 -47.13 -33.75
C ASP A 3 13.76 -46.29 -34.60
N ARG A 4 12.99 -45.42 -33.93
CA ARG A 4 13.00 -43.96 -34.16
C ARG A 4 12.36 -43.16 -32.99
N PRO A 5 12.75 -41.88 -32.80
CA PRO A 5 12.61 -41.10 -31.56
C PRO A 5 11.60 -39.93 -31.65
N GLY A 6 11.22 -39.36 -30.50
CA GLY A 6 10.26 -38.25 -30.44
C GLY A 6 10.19 -37.50 -29.10
N VAL A 7 11.35 -37.05 -28.62
CA VAL A 7 11.61 -35.85 -27.80
C VAL A 7 10.42 -35.24 -27.00
N HIS A 8 10.25 -35.70 -25.76
CA HIS A 8 9.69 -34.92 -24.65
C HIS A 8 10.75 -33.95 -24.09
N ARG A 9 11.04 -32.84 -24.78
CA ARG A 9 11.88 -31.75 -24.24
C ARG A 9 11.47 -30.41 -24.85
N ALA A 10 10.40 -29.80 -24.34
CA ALA A 10 9.97 -28.48 -24.80
C ALA A 10 9.46 -27.47 -23.75
N PRO A 11 9.21 -27.77 -22.46
CA PRO A 11 8.82 -26.70 -21.53
C PRO A 11 9.97 -26.15 -20.66
N VAL A 12 11.12 -26.84 -20.57
CA VAL A 12 12.16 -26.50 -19.56
C VAL A 12 13.15 -25.41 -20.04
N LEU A 13 13.31 -25.21 -21.35
CA LEU A 13 14.27 -24.22 -21.88
C LEU A 13 13.72 -22.78 -21.92
N LEU A 14 12.40 -22.59 -21.91
CA LEU A 14 11.82 -21.25 -21.90
C LEU A 14 11.84 -20.59 -20.51
N ALA A 15 11.83 -21.40 -19.44
CA ALA A 15 11.96 -20.91 -18.07
C ALA A 15 13.40 -20.46 -17.73
N GLY A 16 14.43 -21.12 -18.31
CA GLY A 16 15.83 -20.82 -18.03
C GLY A 16 16.35 -19.53 -18.67
N LEU A 17 15.89 -19.19 -19.88
CA LEU A 17 16.32 -17.98 -20.60
C LEU A 17 15.71 -16.69 -20.03
N VAL A 18 14.53 -16.78 -19.41
CA VAL A 18 13.92 -15.64 -18.69
C VAL A 18 14.63 -15.41 -17.35
N LEU A 19 15.10 -16.47 -16.69
CA LEU A 19 15.80 -16.37 -15.39
C LEU A 19 17.21 -15.76 -15.54
N ALA A 20 17.92 -16.03 -16.64
CA ALA A 20 19.28 -15.54 -16.85
C ALA A 20 19.33 -14.05 -17.27
N ALA A 21 18.28 -13.51 -17.90
CA ALA A 21 18.20 -12.10 -18.27
C ALA A 21 17.78 -11.18 -17.11
N ALA A 22 17.35 -11.75 -15.98
CA ALA A 22 16.83 -11.02 -14.83
C ALA A 22 17.91 -10.56 -13.82
N GLN A 23 19.18 -10.92 -14.00
CA GLN A 23 20.22 -10.73 -13.00
C GLN A 23 21.14 -9.51 -13.18
N ARG A 24 20.89 -8.56 -14.10
CA ARG A 24 21.90 -7.51 -14.39
C ARG A 24 21.44 -6.06 -14.59
N ALA A 25 20.21 -5.67 -14.30
CA ALA A 25 19.86 -4.24 -14.34
C ALA A 25 18.74 -3.87 -13.37
N ASP A 26 18.95 -2.75 -12.68
CA ASP A 26 18.03 -2.12 -11.73
C ASP A 26 16.72 -1.73 -12.45
N ARG A 27 15.59 -2.21 -11.92
CA ARG A 27 14.34 -2.40 -12.67
C ARG A 27 13.48 -1.13 -12.75
N ARG A 28 13.77 -0.11 -11.93
CA ARG A 28 13.28 1.26 -12.12
C ARG A 28 13.67 1.84 -13.46
N GLU A 29 14.78 1.37 -14.03
CA GLU A 29 15.11 1.74 -15.40
C GLU A 29 14.00 1.30 -16.33
N ARG A 30 13.38 0.12 -16.28
CA ARG A 30 12.46 -0.32 -17.35
C ARG A 30 11.23 0.57 -17.63
N VAL A 31 10.50 1.08 -16.62
CA VAL A 31 9.38 2.02 -16.87
C VAL A 31 9.92 3.39 -17.31
N ARG A 32 11.02 3.86 -16.70
CA ARG A 32 11.75 5.07 -17.13
C ARG A 32 12.43 4.92 -18.50
N HIS A 33 12.77 3.71 -18.94
CA HIS A 33 13.53 3.38 -20.15
C HIS A 33 12.57 3.18 -21.32
N VAL A 34 11.33 2.75 -21.05
CA VAL A 34 10.27 2.61 -22.05
C VAL A 34 9.41 3.90 -22.16
N HIS A 35 9.22 4.64 -21.07
CA HIS A 35 8.31 5.81 -21.05
C HIS A 35 8.93 7.13 -20.55
N GLY A 36 10.14 7.13 -19.99
CA GLY A 36 10.83 8.35 -19.56
C GLY A 36 10.49 8.88 -18.16
N THR A 37 9.47 8.34 -17.49
CA THR A 37 8.93 8.85 -16.20
C THR A 37 8.60 7.71 -15.22
N ASP A 38 8.31 8.01 -13.94
CA ASP A 38 7.80 6.99 -13.00
C ASP A 38 6.30 6.69 -13.23
N VAL A 39 5.80 5.55 -12.72
CA VAL A 39 4.44 5.07 -13.00
C VAL A 39 3.34 6.04 -12.53
N TRP A 40 3.59 6.82 -11.48
CA TRP A 40 2.64 7.78 -10.96
C TRP A 40 2.63 9.04 -11.82
N GLU A 41 3.80 9.56 -12.17
CA GLU A 41 3.95 10.67 -13.11
C GLU A 41 3.38 10.33 -14.50
N TYR A 42 3.60 9.10 -14.97
CA TYR A 42 2.99 8.56 -16.19
C TYR A 42 1.46 8.55 -16.12
N ARG A 43 0.86 8.18 -14.98
CA ARG A 43 -0.60 8.17 -14.80
C ARG A 43 -1.21 9.57 -14.73
N THR A 44 -0.48 10.56 -14.20
CA THR A 44 -0.91 11.97 -14.22
C THR A 44 -1.12 12.47 -15.66
N GLN A 45 -0.34 11.95 -16.61
CA GLN A 45 -0.43 12.29 -18.03
C GLN A 45 -1.52 11.51 -18.78
N ARG A 46 -2.17 10.52 -18.14
CA ARG A 46 -3.22 9.66 -18.75
C ARG A 46 -4.46 9.49 -17.87
N PRO A 47 -5.39 10.47 -17.92
CA PRO A 47 -6.55 10.52 -17.03
C PRO A 47 -7.48 9.31 -17.07
N GLN A 48 -7.63 8.66 -18.24
CA GLN A 48 -8.46 7.47 -18.40
C GLN A 48 -7.86 6.24 -17.69
N GLU A 49 -6.55 6.06 -17.76
CA GLU A 49 -5.83 4.95 -17.09
C GLU A 49 -5.82 5.15 -15.57
N SER A 50 -5.61 6.39 -15.11
CA SER A 50 -5.78 6.76 -13.69
C SER A 50 -7.20 6.43 -13.20
N ALA A 51 -8.26 6.82 -13.93
CA ALA A 51 -9.63 6.56 -13.51
C ALA A 51 -9.98 5.07 -13.39
N ILE A 52 -9.41 4.21 -14.24
CA ILE A 52 -9.58 2.74 -14.17
C ILE A 52 -8.88 2.20 -12.92
N PHE A 53 -7.64 2.62 -12.67
CA PHE A 53 -6.87 2.23 -11.50
C PHE A 53 -7.58 2.67 -10.20
N ASP A 54 -7.97 3.94 -10.11
CA ASP A 54 -8.64 4.50 -8.93
C ASP A 54 -9.93 3.73 -8.60
N ARG A 55 -10.69 3.34 -9.64
CA ARG A 55 -11.92 2.55 -9.48
C ARG A 55 -11.62 1.14 -8.98
N ALA A 56 -10.64 0.46 -9.56
CA ALA A 56 -10.24 -0.87 -9.13
C ALA A 56 -9.81 -0.88 -7.65
N MET A 57 -9.03 0.13 -7.22
CA MET A 57 -8.60 0.29 -5.83
C MET A 57 -9.77 0.59 -4.89
N SER A 58 -10.69 1.46 -5.31
CA SER A 58 -11.89 1.78 -4.53
C SER A 58 -12.78 0.55 -4.32
N ASP A 59 -12.99 -0.25 -5.36
CA ASP A 59 -13.83 -1.46 -5.28
C ASP A 59 -13.16 -2.59 -4.49
N SER A 60 -11.83 -2.73 -4.61
CA SER A 60 -11.07 -3.65 -3.76
C SER A 60 -11.22 -3.28 -2.29
N THR A 61 -11.00 -2.00 -1.96
CA THR A 61 -11.12 -1.45 -0.60
C THR A 61 -12.51 -1.67 -0.03
N ARG A 62 -13.58 -1.40 -0.80
CA ARG A 62 -14.97 -1.67 -0.37
C ARG A 62 -15.20 -3.13 0.06
N ARG A 63 -14.58 -4.10 -0.62
CA ARG A 63 -14.73 -5.53 -0.30
C ARG A 63 -14.03 -5.94 0.99
N ILE A 64 -12.92 -5.28 1.33
CA ILE A 64 -12.05 -5.67 2.45
C ILE A 64 -12.24 -4.80 3.70
N ASN A 65 -12.87 -3.63 3.58
CA ASN A 65 -13.06 -2.69 4.69
C ASN A 65 -13.62 -3.38 5.93
N ARG A 66 -14.69 -4.19 5.77
CA ARG A 66 -15.30 -4.85 6.93
C ARG A 66 -14.31 -5.76 7.66
N ALA A 67 -13.49 -6.51 6.93
CA ALA A 67 -12.47 -7.37 7.52
C ALA A 67 -11.40 -6.58 8.30
N ILE A 68 -11.03 -5.39 7.82
CA ILE A 68 -10.09 -4.50 8.52
C ILE A 68 -10.72 -3.92 9.79
N LEU A 69 -11.95 -3.40 9.68
CA LEU A 69 -12.68 -2.77 10.79
C LEU A 69 -13.03 -3.79 11.88
N ASP A 70 -13.32 -5.05 11.52
CA ASP A 70 -13.56 -6.14 12.48
C ASP A 70 -12.29 -6.57 13.23
N ALA A 71 -11.13 -6.49 12.59
CA ALA A 71 -9.89 -7.05 13.13
C ALA A 71 -9.18 -6.11 14.10
N TYR A 72 -9.40 -4.80 13.99
CA TYR A 72 -8.63 -3.79 14.71
C TYR A 72 -9.55 -2.76 15.38
N ASP A 73 -9.26 -2.45 16.65
CA ASP A 73 -9.99 -1.44 17.41
C ASP A 73 -9.58 -0.02 17.01
N PHE A 74 -10.22 0.50 15.96
CA PHE A 74 -10.07 1.90 15.53
C PHE A 74 -10.85 2.88 16.41
N GLY A 75 -11.86 2.40 17.16
CA GLY A 75 -12.72 3.23 18.00
C GLY A 75 -11.97 3.94 19.13
N ARG A 76 -10.76 3.48 19.46
CA ARG A 76 -9.86 4.12 20.43
C ARG A 76 -9.26 5.46 19.96
N PHE A 77 -9.36 5.81 18.67
CA PHE A 77 -8.80 7.04 18.12
C PHE A 77 -9.88 8.10 17.92
N ALA A 78 -9.60 9.36 18.30
CA ALA A 78 -10.50 10.47 18.03
C ALA A 78 -10.32 11.02 16.62
N THR A 79 -9.07 11.07 16.13
CA THR A 79 -8.73 11.56 14.78
C THR A 79 -7.83 10.58 14.03
N VAL A 80 -8.23 10.21 12.81
CA VAL A 80 -7.45 9.33 11.92
C VAL A 80 -7.05 10.07 10.64
N ALA A 81 -5.76 10.05 10.30
CA ALA A 81 -5.25 10.48 9.01
C ALA A 81 -5.03 9.28 8.08
N ASP A 82 -5.71 9.25 6.93
CA ASP A 82 -5.54 8.25 5.88
C ASP A 82 -4.57 8.80 4.82
N VAL A 83 -3.29 8.40 4.90
CA VAL A 83 -2.18 8.91 4.09
C VAL A 83 -1.99 8.02 2.87
N GLY A 84 -2.18 8.58 1.68
CA GLY A 84 -2.34 7.80 0.45
C GLY A 84 -3.72 7.12 0.39
N GLY A 85 -4.74 7.76 0.98
CA GLY A 85 -6.08 7.17 1.14
C GLY A 85 -6.90 7.10 -0.16
N GLY A 86 -6.36 7.55 -1.29
CA GLY A 86 -7.04 7.59 -2.57
C GLY A 86 -8.30 8.45 -2.51
N HIS A 87 -9.44 7.85 -2.84
CA HIS A 87 -10.75 8.51 -2.74
C HIS A 87 -11.39 8.45 -1.34
N GLY A 88 -10.68 7.94 -0.33
CA GLY A 88 -11.13 7.92 1.06
C GLY A 88 -12.16 6.84 1.40
N VAL A 89 -12.16 5.72 0.66
CA VAL A 89 -13.11 4.61 0.88
C VAL A 89 -12.93 3.95 2.24
N LEU A 90 -11.69 3.78 2.71
CA LEU A 90 -11.42 3.24 4.05
C LEU A 90 -11.83 4.26 5.12
N LEU A 91 -11.35 5.49 5.00
CA LEU A 91 -11.70 6.56 5.94
C LEU A 91 -13.21 6.78 6.07
N ALA A 92 -13.95 6.79 4.96
CA ALA A 92 -15.41 6.91 4.99
C ALA A 92 -16.08 5.80 5.81
N ALA A 93 -15.58 4.56 5.70
CA ALA A 93 -16.10 3.43 6.46
C ALA A 93 -15.78 3.56 7.97
N LEU A 94 -14.56 3.97 8.31
CA LEU A 94 -14.16 4.23 9.70
C LEU A 94 -15.04 5.31 10.34
N LEU A 95 -15.25 6.43 9.65
CA LEU A 95 -16.09 7.53 10.14
C LEU A 95 -17.56 7.14 10.26
N ALA A 96 -18.05 6.24 9.40
CA ALA A 96 -19.42 5.73 9.49
C ALA A 96 -19.61 4.78 10.69
N GLU A 97 -18.63 3.91 10.98
CA GLU A 97 -18.67 2.96 12.10
C GLU A 97 -18.43 3.63 13.46
N HIS A 98 -17.69 4.75 13.48
CA HIS A 98 -17.34 5.49 14.70
C HIS A 98 -17.83 6.96 14.60
N PRO A 99 -19.10 7.25 14.98
CA PRO A 99 -19.67 8.60 14.86
C PRO A 99 -18.87 9.75 15.55
N PRO A 100 -18.19 9.54 16.70
CA PRO A 100 -17.37 10.59 17.31
C PRO A 100 -16.04 10.86 16.58
N MET A 101 -15.59 9.94 15.72
CA MET A 101 -14.30 10.03 15.04
C MET A 101 -14.29 11.17 14.01
N ARG A 102 -13.15 11.85 13.90
CA ARG A 102 -12.80 12.78 12.82
C ARG A 102 -11.75 12.17 11.91
N GLY A 103 -11.73 12.60 10.66
CA GLY A 103 -10.84 12.07 9.62
C GLY A 103 -10.09 13.16 8.88
N ILE A 104 -8.90 12.81 8.40
CA ILE A 104 -8.15 13.60 7.42
C ILE A 104 -7.80 12.68 6.25
N LEU A 105 -8.41 12.90 5.09
CA LEU A 105 -7.99 12.24 3.86
C LEU A 105 -6.80 12.99 3.27
N PHE A 106 -5.68 12.30 3.05
CA PHE A 106 -4.50 12.86 2.41
C PHE A 106 -4.08 12.05 1.19
N ASP A 107 -3.99 12.70 0.04
CA ASP A 107 -3.45 12.12 -1.19
C ASP A 107 -2.95 13.24 -2.13
N GLN A 108 -2.52 12.89 -3.33
CA GLN A 108 -2.15 13.85 -4.35
C GLN A 108 -3.35 14.74 -4.72
N PRO A 109 -3.12 16.03 -5.04
CA PRO A 109 -4.21 16.98 -5.32
C PRO A 109 -5.21 16.50 -6.39
N HIS A 110 -4.73 15.81 -7.42
CA HIS A 110 -5.58 15.33 -8.51
C HIS A 110 -6.43 14.10 -8.14
N VAL A 111 -6.01 13.33 -7.13
CA VAL A 111 -6.74 12.16 -6.60
C VAL A 111 -7.85 12.62 -5.67
N ILE A 112 -7.52 13.46 -4.68
CA ILE A 112 -8.50 13.96 -3.71
C ILE A 112 -9.61 14.82 -4.34
N ALA A 113 -9.35 15.45 -5.50
CA ALA A 113 -10.36 16.19 -6.25
C ALA A 113 -11.59 15.34 -6.63
N LYS A 114 -11.43 14.01 -6.68
CA LYS A 114 -12.51 13.04 -6.98
C LYS A 114 -13.11 12.39 -5.73
N ALA A 115 -12.62 12.70 -4.52
CA ALA A 115 -13.05 12.07 -3.28
C ALA A 115 -14.42 12.53 -2.77
N GLY A 116 -14.89 13.71 -3.20
CA GLY A 116 -16.10 14.35 -2.65
C GLY A 116 -17.37 13.50 -2.69
N GLY A 117 -17.55 12.67 -3.73
CA GLY A 117 -18.69 11.75 -3.80
C GLY A 117 -18.65 10.65 -2.72
N VAL A 118 -17.47 10.06 -2.50
CA VAL A 118 -17.26 8.99 -1.51
C VAL A 118 -17.41 9.53 -0.09
N LEU A 119 -16.90 10.74 0.18
CA LEU A 119 -16.91 11.35 1.51
C LEU A 119 -18.18 12.13 1.84
N SER A 120 -19.12 12.26 0.91
CA SER A 120 -20.30 13.13 1.04
C SER A 120 -21.11 12.90 2.33
N ALA A 121 -21.26 11.66 2.78
CA ALA A 121 -22.00 11.30 3.99
C ALA A 121 -21.27 11.63 5.31
N VAL A 122 -19.97 11.93 5.25
CA VAL A 122 -19.10 12.18 6.42
C VAL A 122 -18.33 13.50 6.30
N ALA A 123 -18.72 14.38 5.37
CA ALA A 123 -17.99 15.57 4.99
C ALA A 123 -17.82 16.57 6.15
N ASP A 124 -18.74 16.60 7.12
CA ASP A 124 -18.69 17.44 8.31
C ASP A 124 -17.59 17.03 9.32
N ARG A 125 -17.09 15.79 9.19
CA ARG A 125 -16.07 15.21 10.06
C ARG A 125 -14.79 14.83 9.33
N CYS A 126 -14.68 15.14 8.04
CA CYS A 126 -13.54 14.77 7.22
C CYS A 126 -12.91 15.98 6.55
N ASP A 127 -11.66 16.27 6.90
CA ASP A 127 -10.83 17.21 6.17
C ASP A 127 -10.19 16.51 4.96
N VAL A 128 -10.01 17.23 3.85
CA VAL A 128 -9.41 16.69 2.62
C VAL A 128 -8.21 17.56 2.25
N VAL A 129 -7.02 16.96 2.27
CA VAL A 129 -5.74 17.68 2.15
C VAL A 129 -4.93 17.10 0.99
N GLY A 130 -4.59 17.96 0.03
CA GLY A 130 -3.77 17.58 -1.12
C GLY A 130 -2.28 17.80 -0.84
N GLY A 131 -1.44 16.83 -1.16
CA GLY A 131 0.01 16.99 -1.01
C GLY A 131 0.83 15.80 -1.47
N SER A 132 2.08 15.77 -1.02
CA SER A 132 2.99 14.63 -1.22
C SER A 132 3.56 14.21 0.13
N PHE A 133 3.36 12.94 0.47
CA PHE A 133 3.94 12.26 1.63
C PHE A 133 5.48 12.18 1.65
N PHE A 134 6.16 12.53 0.56
CA PHE A 134 7.62 12.70 0.57
C PHE A 134 8.03 14.06 1.17
N GLY A 135 7.14 15.05 1.13
CA GLY A 135 7.36 16.37 1.73
C GLY A 135 6.80 16.45 3.15
N ALA A 136 5.47 16.45 3.26
CA ALA A 136 4.76 16.60 4.52
C ALA A 136 3.41 15.86 4.49
N VAL A 137 2.98 15.40 5.66
CA VAL A 137 1.63 14.85 5.88
C VAL A 137 0.90 15.71 6.93
N PRO A 138 -0.44 15.65 7.02
CA PRO A 138 -1.20 16.43 8.00
C PRO A 138 -0.75 16.14 9.43
N GLN A 139 -0.79 17.15 10.30
CA GLN A 139 -0.44 17.03 11.72
C GLN A 139 -1.69 16.84 12.58
N GLY A 140 -1.50 16.33 13.80
CA GLY A 140 -2.54 16.34 14.83
C GLY A 140 -3.54 15.18 14.79
N ALA A 141 -3.26 14.11 14.05
CA ALA A 141 -4.04 12.87 14.11
C ALA A 141 -3.48 11.92 15.18
N ASP A 142 -4.36 11.17 15.84
CA ASP A 142 -3.98 10.16 16.84
C ASP A 142 -3.46 8.89 16.15
N ALA A 143 -3.96 8.61 14.95
CA ALA A 143 -3.51 7.50 14.12
C ALA A 143 -3.23 7.93 12.67
N TYR A 144 -2.15 7.39 12.11
CA TYR A 144 -1.78 7.52 10.71
C TYR A 144 -1.89 6.16 10.03
N VAL A 145 -2.83 6.05 9.09
CA VAL A 145 -3.09 4.83 8.32
C VAL A 145 -2.45 4.95 6.95
N LEU A 146 -1.70 3.91 6.55
CA LEU A 146 -1.15 3.75 5.20
C LEU A 146 -1.59 2.39 4.67
N LYS A 147 -2.67 2.35 3.88
CA LYS A 147 -3.23 1.11 3.33
C LYS A 147 -2.79 0.91 1.88
N SER A 148 -2.02 -0.14 1.60
CA SER A 148 -1.51 -0.42 0.24
C SER A 148 -0.72 0.77 -0.31
N VAL A 149 0.30 1.18 0.44
CA VAL A 149 1.12 2.36 0.13
C VAL A 149 2.59 2.00 0.21
N ILE A 150 3.06 1.50 1.35
CA ILE A 150 4.47 1.16 1.60
C ILE A 150 4.96 0.05 0.66
N HIS A 151 4.10 -0.90 0.30
CA HIS A 151 4.44 -1.96 -0.65
C HIS A 151 4.72 -1.44 -2.06
N ASP A 152 4.29 -0.23 -2.45
CA ASP A 152 4.58 0.35 -3.77
C ASP A 152 6.02 0.86 -3.90
N TRP A 153 6.77 0.92 -2.80
CA TRP A 153 8.06 1.58 -2.70
C TRP A 153 9.18 0.63 -2.28
N GLU A 154 10.39 0.89 -2.77
CA GLU A 154 11.62 0.27 -2.27
C GLU A 154 11.95 0.80 -0.86
N ASP A 155 12.87 0.14 -0.17
CA ASP A 155 13.12 0.37 1.25
C ASP A 155 13.50 1.82 1.58
N ASP A 156 14.32 2.48 0.76
CA ASP A 156 14.74 3.86 0.99
C ASP A 156 13.56 4.84 0.91
N GLU A 157 12.68 4.69 -0.09
CA GLU A 157 11.48 5.53 -0.21
C GLU A 157 10.43 5.19 0.84
N ALA A 158 10.23 3.91 1.16
CA ALA A 158 9.36 3.48 2.25
C ALA A 158 9.80 4.14 3.57
N VAL A 159 11.09 4.10 3.90
CA VAL A 159 11.64 4.79 5.07
C VAL A 159 11.45 6.30 4.98
N ALA A 160 11.61 6.91 3.81
CA ALA A 160 11.39 8.35 3.63
C ALA A 160 9.93 8.76 3.93
N ILE A 161 8.96 7.99 3.43
CA ILE A 161 7.53 8.20 3.72
C ILE A 161 7.26 8.05 5.21
N LEU A 162 7.72 6.95 5.82
CA LEU A 162 7.56 6.68 7.24
C LEU A 162 8.19 7.79 8.10
N ARG A 163 9.38 8.28 7.75
CA ARG A 163 10.01 9.44 8.43
C ARG A 163 9.18 10.70 8.31
N THR A 164 8.49 10.92 7.19
CA THR A 164 7.56 12.04 7.05
C THR A 164 6.38 11.91 8.00
N CYS A 165 5.78 10.72 8.11
CA CYS A 165 4.77 10.43 9.13
C CYS A 165 5.33 10.67 10.54
N ARG A 166 6.55 10.21 10.84
CA ARG A 166 7.19 10.37 12.15
C ARG A 166 7.35 11.84 12.57
N ARG A 167 7.54 12.77 11.63
CA ARG A 167 7.60 14.22 11.89
C ARG A 167 6.24 14.81 12.28
N ALA A 168 5.14 14.22 11.83
CA ALA A 168 3.78 14.66 12.14
C ALA A 168 3.18 13.98 13.40
N PHE A 169 3.84 12.94 13.89
CA PHE A 169 3.39 12.11 15.00
C PHE A 169 3.24 12.87 16.33
N PRO A 170 2.09 12.76 17.02
CA PRO A 170 2.00 13.15 18.42
C PRO A 170 2.73 12.14 19.34
N PRO A 171 3.01 12.51 20.60
CA PRO A 171 3.67 11.62 21.56
C PRO A 171 3.02 10.23 21.72
N ASP A 172 1.68 10.18 21.76
CA ASP A 172 0.90 8.95 21.91
C ASP A 172 0.29 8.45 20.58
N GLY A 173 0.88 8.87 19.45
CA GLY A 173 0.39 8.51 18.13
C GLY A 173 0.56 7.03 17.80
N THR A 174 -0.28 6.52 16.88
CA THR A 174 -0.18 5.16 16.34
C THR A 174 -0.01 5.16 14.82
N LEU A 175 0.88 4.30 14.32
CA LEU A 175 1.11 4.09 12.89
C LEU A 175 0.45 2.77 12.52
N LEU A 176 -0.36 2.77 11.47
CA LEU A 176 -1.06 1.58 11.00
C LEU A 176 -0.75 1.37 9.52
N VAL A 177 0.15 0.42 9.23
CA VAL A 177 0.38 -0.03 7.85
C VAL A 177 -0.54 -1.21 7.58
N VAL A 178 -1.37 -1.12 6.54
CA VAL A 178 -2.37 -2.16 6.22
C VAL A 178 -2.06 -2.76 4.85
N GLU A 179 -1.36 -3.89 4.86
CA GLU A 179 -0.76 -4.50 3.65
C GLU A 179 -0.80 -6.03 3.72
N TRP A 180 -0.44 -6.68 2.60
CA TRP A 180 -0.34 -8.13 2.54
C TRP A 180 0.96 -8.56 3.20
N GLU A 181 0.87 -9.12 4.39
CA GLU A 181 2.04 -9.72 5.02
C GLU A 181 2.42 -11.02 4.29
N ILE A 182 3.64 -11.10 3.78
CA ILE A 182 4.16 -12.37 3.28
C ILE A 182 4.47 -13.26 4.48
N GLY A 183 3.67 -14.33 4.63
CA GLY A 183 3.98 -15.41 5.56
C GLY A 183 5.24 -16.21 5.14
N PRO A 184 5.77 -17.08 6.01
CA PRO A 184 6.98 -17.86 5.75
C PRO A 184 6.94 -18.68 4.43
N PRO A 185 8.09 -19.21 3.97
CA PRO A 185 8.14 -20.07 2.79
C PRO A 185 7.06 -21.17 2.84
N ASN A 186 6.36 -21.37 1.72
CA ASN A 186 5.23 -22.31 1.53
C ASN A 186 3.89 -22.00 2.24
N HIS A 187 3.71 -20.81 2.85
CA HIS A 187 2.42 -20.33 3.33
C HIS A 187 1.90 -19.12 2.50
N GLY A 188 0.59 -18.84 2.52
CA GLY A 188 0.01 -17.60 1.97
C GLY A 188 0.06 -17.45 0.44
N HIS A 189 -0.47 -18.41 -0.33
CA HIS A 189 -0.41 -18.39 -1.80
C HIS A 189 -1.00 -17.11 -2.46
N ALA A 190 -2.06 -16.52 -1.88
CA ALA A 190 -2.70 -15.32 -2.44
C ALA A 190 -1.80 -14.06 -2.38
N ALA A 191 -1.08 -13.86 -1.27
CA ALA A 191 -0.12 -12.76 -1.13
C ALA A 191 1.03 -12.87 -2.15
N LYS A 192 1.47 -14.10 -2.45
CA LYS A 192 2.51 -14.38 -3.45
C LYS A 192 2.04 -14.17 -4.89
N PHE A 193 0.75 -14.36 -5.18
CA PHE A 193 0.18 -13.96 -6.49
C PHE A 193 0.00 -12.44 -6.60
N GLY A 194 -0.30 -11.75 -5.48
CA GLY A 194 -0.25 -10.29 -5.40
C GLY A 194 1.15 -9.73 -5.69
N ASP A 195 2.17 -10.34 -5.08
CA ASP A 195 3.60 -10.04 -5.29
C ASP A 195 4.02 -10.18 -6.77
N LEU A 196 3.52 -11.19 -7.49
CA LEU A 196 3.73 -11.31 -8.94
C LEU A 196 3.09 -10.18 -9.76
N ASN A 197 2.00 -9.58 -9.28
CA ASN A 197 1.35 -8.44 -9.94
C ASN A 197 2.07 -7.11 -9.60
N MET A 198 2.66 -7.02 -8.40
CA MET A 198 3.51 -5.89 -7.97
C MET A 198 4.93 -5.95 -8.60
N LEU A 199 5.44 -7.13 -8.94
CA LEU A 199 6.67 -7.31 -9.72
C LEU A 199 6.59 -6.67 -11.12
N VAL A 200 5.38 -6.44 -11.63
CA VAL A 200 5.11 -6.01 -13.01
C VAL A 200 4.71 -4.52 -13.13
N ALA A 201 4.17 -3.87 -12.08
CA ALA A 201 3.49 -2.57 -12.25
C ALA A 201 4.01 -1.35 -11.44
N PRO A 202 4.65 -1.47 -10.26
CA PRO A 202 5.35 -0.32 -9.63
C PRO A 202 6.83 -0.57 -9.29
N GLY A 203 7.30 -1.82 -9.29
CA GLY A 203 8.58 -2.17 -8.63
C GLY A 203 8.43 -2.31 -7.11
N GLY A 204 7.20 -2.47 -6.62
CA GLY A 204 6.89 -2.65 -5.22
C GLY A 204 7.22 -4.05 -4.71
N ARG A 205 7.40 -4.17 -3.38
CA ARG A 205 7.74 -5.41 -2.68
C ARG A 205 6.79 -5.62 -1.51
N GLU A 206 6.12 -6.76 -1.52
CA GLU A 206 5.41 -7.26 -0.34
C GLU A 206 6.45 -7.76 0.68
N ARG A 207 6.21 -7.50 1.97
CA ARG A 207 7.22 -7.69 3.03
C ARG A 207 6.71 -8.62 4.14
N THR A 208 7.66 -9.27 4.80
CA THR A 208 7.45 -10.03 6.04
C THR A 208 7.34 -9.08 7.25
N ALA A 209 6.81 -9.56 8.38
CA ALA A 209 6.77 -8.77 9.62
C ALA A 209 8.17 -8.28 10.07
N ASP A 210 9.22 -9.09 9.90
CA ASP A 210 10.60 -8.72 10.26
C ASP A 210 11.14 -7.59 9.36
N GLU A 211 10.80 -7.61 8.07
CA GLU A 211 11.16 -6.54 7.14
C GLU A 211 10.41 -5.24 7.46
N TYR A 212 9.12 -5.31 7.82
CA TYR A 212 8.39 -4.14 8.32
C TYR A 212 8.97 -3.60 9.64
N ALA A 213 9.38 -4.49 10.55
CA ALA A 213 10.04 -4.08 11.79
C ALA A 213 11.35 -3.32 11.51
N ALA A 214 12.14 -3.77 10.52
CA ALA A 214 13.36 -3.09 10.10
C ALA A 214 13.10 -1.72 9.45
N LEU A 215 12.05 -1.59 8.63
CA LEU A 215 11.62 -0.30 8.07
C LEU A 215 11.18 0.66 9.18
N PHE A 216 10.37 0.17 10.13
CA PHE A 216 9.88 0.97 11.26
C PHE A 216 11.06 1.50 12.08
N ALA A 217 11.99 0.63 12.45
CA ALA A 217 13.20 1.02 13.20
C ALA A 217 14.00 2.10 12.47
N SER A 218 14.21 1.93 11.16
CA SER A 218 14.93 2.90 10.31
C SER A 218 14.24 4.27 10.21
N ALA A 219 12.93 4.31 10.46
CA ALA A 219 12.11 5.51 10.41
C ALA A 219 11.80 6.13 11.80
N GLY A 220 12.32 5.56 12.89
CA GLY A 220 12.07 6.05 14.25
C GLY A 220 10.76 5.56 14.87
N PHE A 221 10.28 4.40 14.42
CA PHE A 221 9.15 3.68 14.99
C PHE A 221 9.58 2.33 15.56
N ARG A 222 8.77 1.78 16.45
CA ARG A 222 8.86 0.42 16.96
C ARG A 222 7.58 -0.32 16.61
N LEU A 223 7.72 -1.49 15.97
CA LEU A 223 6.60 -2.40 15.73
C LEU A 223 6.08 -2.93 17.07
N VAL A 224 4.78 -2.85 17.28
CA VAL A 224 4.09 -3.31 18.49
C VAL A 224 3.48 -4.68 18.27
N ARG A 225 2.72 -4.84 17.17
CA ARG A 225 2.04 -6.09 16.82
C ARG A 225 1.62 -6.10 15.36
N VAL A 226 1.36 -7.30 14.86
CA VAL A 226 0.74 -7.54 13.55
C VAL A 226 -0.61 -8.22 13.80
N VAL A 227 -1.68 -7.64 13.27
CA VAL A 227 -3.06 -8.10 13.47
C VAL A 227 -3.62 -8.61 12.14
N PRO A 228 -3.78 -9.93 11.95
CA PRO A 228 -4.29 -10.47 10.70
C PRO A 228 -5.79 -10.16 10.55
N THR A 229 -6.22 -9.95 9.31
CA THR A 229 -7.64 -9.80 8.93
C THR A 229 -8.15 -11.03 8.19
N SER A 230 -9.47 -11.20 8.09
CA SER A 230 -10.07 -12.26 7.26
C SER A 230 -9.90 -12.03 5.74
N SER A 231 -9.34 -10.88 5.33
CA SER A 231 -9.09 -10.53 3.92
C SER A 231 -7.72 -10.95 3.39
N GLY A 232 -6.82 -11.43 4.27
CA GLY A 232 -5.42 -11.71 3.95
C GLY A 232 -4.47 -10.52 4.12
N LEU A 233 -5.01 -9.31 4.31
CA LEU A 233 -4.24 -8.18 4.82
C LEU A 233 -3.97 -8.32 6.31
N SER A 234 -2.91 -7.68 6.79
CA SER A 234 -2.60 -7.49 8.20
C SER A 234 -2.56 -6.00 8.54
N VAL A 235 -2.99 -5.63 9.74
CA VAL A 235 -2.76 -4.30 10.33
C VAL A 235 -1.48 -4.37 11.16
N ILE A 236 -0.45 -3.68 10.70
CA ILE A 236 0.88 -3.63 11.30
C ILE A 236 0.97 -2.36 12.13
N GLU A 237 0.91 -2.52 13.45
CA GLU A 237 0.87 -1.43 14.41
C GLU A 237 2.28 -1.01 14.85
N GLY A 238 2.58 0.28 14.72
CA GLY A 238 3.81 0.89 15.19
C GLY A 238 3.56 2.09 16.09
N VAL A 239 4.49 2.37 16.98
CA VAL A 239 4.51 3.58 17.83
C VAL A 239 5.86 4.26 17.70
N ALA A 240 5.98 5.51 18.13
CA ALA A 240 7.28 6.18 18.20
C ALA A 240 8.29 5.35 19.00
N ALA A 241 9.51 5.22 18.48
CA ALA A 241 10.64 4.59 19.18
C ALA A 241 11.25 5.52 20.24
#